data_AF-A0A134CDK2-F1
#
_entry.id   AF-A0A134CDK2-F1
#
_cell.length_a   1.000
_cell.length_b   1.000
_cell.length_c   1.000
_cell.angle_alpha   90.00
_cell.angle_beta   90.00
_cell.angle_gamma   90.00
#
_symmetry.space_group_name_H-M   'P 1'
#
loop_
_entity.id
_entity.type
_entity.pdbx_description
1 polymer ?
#
loop_
_entity_poly.entity_id
_entity_poly.type
_entity_poly.pdbx_seq_one_letter_code
_entity_poly.pdbx_strand_id
1 'polypeptide(L)'
;MSMATLAAPIYQKQQKEFVINAYARQLAMHLQVVRTYDFTAPKDKTANIVFQENSYTVHGAGPQWDGSYPCPEGIYIKWKRRNKISFSLHGRGSGTETFYICNKDSTYNMRVVVASQTGRIRLE
;
A
#
# COMPACT_ATOMS: atom_id res chain seq x y z
N MET A 1 -18.70 24.83 -28.73
CA MET A 1 -17.69 24.08 -27.94
C MET A 1 -18.15 22.64 -27.85
N SER A 2 -17.35 21.69 -28.34
CA SER A 2 -17.74 20.28 -28.47
C SER A 2 -17.72 19.58 -27.11
N MET A 3 -18.72 18.74 -26.82
CA MET A 3 -18.76 17.86 -25.64
C MET A 3 -17.52 16.96 -25.52
N ALA A 4 -16.81 16.69 -26.62
CA ALA A 4 -15.57 15.94 -26.63
C ALA A 4 -14.43 16.60 -25.83
N THR A 5 -14.43 17.94 -25.72
CA THR A 5 -13.37 18.69 -25.02
C THR A 5 -13.53 18.68 -23.50
N LEU A 6 -14.75 18.47 -23.00
CA LEU A 6 -15.05 18.36 -21.56
C LEU A 6 -14.91 16.93 -21.01
N ALA A 7 -15.00 15.91 -21.88
CA ALA A 7 -14.93 14.51 -21.47
C ALA A 7 -13.49 14.02 -21.21
N ALA A 8 -12.49 14.52 -21.95
CA ALA A 8 -11.11 14.08 -21.81
C ALA A 8 -10.51 14.34 -20.41
N PRO A 9 -10.70 15.51 -19.76
CA PRO A 9 -10.22 15.76 -18.40
C PRO A 9 -10.91 14.86 -17.35
N ILE A 10 -12.20 14.59 -17.54
CA ILE A 10 -12.98 13.73 -16.64
C ILE A 10 -12.49 12.28 -16.74
N TYR A 11 -12.27 11.79 -17.96
CA TYR A 11 -11.76 10.45 -18.21
C TYR A 11 -10.35 10.25 -17.63
N GLN A 12 -9.46 11.22 -17.85
CA GLN A 12 -8.09 11.18 -17.27
C GLN A 12 -8.11 11.18 -15.74
N LYS A 13 -9.02 11.94 -15.13
CA LYS A 13 -9.20 11.93 -13.67
C LYS A 13 -9.66 10.56 -13.16
N GLN A 14 -10.72 10.00 -13.74
CA GLN A 14 -11.25 8.69 -13.36
C GLN A 14 -10.22 7.58 -13.52
N GLN A 15 -9.43 7.63 -14.59
CA GLN A 15 -8.36 6.68 -14.83
C GLN A 15 -7.26 6.75 -13.75
N LYS A 16 -6.83 7.96 -13.36
CA LYS A 16 -5.83 8.14 -12.29
C LYS A 16 -6.35 7.65 -10.94
N GLU A 17 -7.60 7.95 -10.60
CA GLU A 17 -8.25 7.46 -9.38
C GLU A 17 -8.35 5.94 -9.37
N PHE A 18 -8.72 5.32 -10.50
CA PHE A 18 -8.79 3.87 -10.63
C PHE A 18 -7.42 3.21 -10.37
N VAL A 19 -6.35 3.74 -10.98
CA VAL A 19 -4.99 3.20 -10.81
C VAL A 19 -4.52 3.32 -9.37
N ILE A 20 -4.72 4.48 -8.73
CA ILE A 20 -4.39 4.69 -7.31
C ILE A 20 -5.14 3.70 -6.43
N ASN A 21 -6.44 3.54 -6.66
CA ASN A 21 -7.29 2.63 -5.88
C ASN A 21 -6.88 1.16 -6.06
N ALA A 22 -6.58 0.75 -7.30
CA ALA A 22 -6.12 -0.60 -7.59
C ALA A 22 -4.79 -0.89 -6.88
N TYR A 23 -3.83 0.04 -6.97
CA TYR A 23 -2.53 -0.11 -6.31
C TYR A 23 -2.64 -0.09 -4.78
N ALA A 24 -3.50 0.77 -4.22
CA ALA A 24 -3.77 0.81 -2.79
C ALA A 24 -4.38 -0.51 -2.28
N ARG A 25 -5.30 -1.12 -3.05
CA ARG A 25 -5.86 -2.45 -2.74
C ARG A 25 -4.80 -3.55 -2.77
N GLN A 26 -3.91 -3.53 -3.77
CA GLN A 26 -2.79 -4.46 -3.84
C GLN A 26 -1.88 -4.34 -2.62
N LEU A 27 -1.51 -3.11 -2.23
CA LEU A 27 -0.72 -2.89 -1.02
C LEU A 27 -1.45 -3.39 0.24
N ALA A 28 -2.75 -3.08 0.37
CA ALA A 28 -3.55 -3.56 1.51
C ALA A 28 -3.61 -5.10 1.58
N MET A 29 -3.71 -5.77 0.42
CA MET A 29 -3.65 -7.23 0.33
C MET A 29 -2.29 -7.76 0.83
N HIS A 30 -1.17 -7.19 0.38
CA HIS A 30 0.15 -7.64 0.85
C HIS A 30 0.39 -7.37 2.34
N LEU A 31 -0.09 -6.23 2.85
CA LEU A 31 -0.09 -5.99 4.30
C LEU A 31 -0.88 -7.05 5.05
N GLN A 32 -2.02 -7.50 4.50
CA GLN A 32 -2.83 -8.55 5.10
C GLN A 32 -2.14 -9.92 5.03
N VAL A 33 -1.46 -10.22 3.93
CA VAL A 33 -0.65 -11.44 3.78
C VAL A 33 0.46 -11.47 4.82
N VAL A 34 1.27 -10.40 4.91
CA VAL A 34 2.37 -10.30 5.87
C VAL A 34 1.86 -10.40 7.31
N ARG A 35 0.76 -9.71 7.63
CA ARG A 35 0.10 -9.82 8.94
C ARG A 35 -0.35 -11.23 9.26
N THR A 36 -0.91 -11.94 8.27
CA THR A 36 -1.40 -13.32 8.46
C THR A 36 -0.26 -14.31 8.61
N TYR A 37 0.84 -14.11 7.89
CA TYR A 37 2.04 -14.93 8.02
C TYR A 37 2.64 -14.82 9.43
N ASP A 38 2.77 -13.61 9.97
CA ASP A 38 3.30 -13.41 11.33
C ASP A 38 2.41 -14.04 12.43
N PHE A 39 1.15 -14.37 12.15
CA PHE A 39 0.29 -15.15 13.06
C PHE A 39 0.53 -16.67 12.97
N THR A 40 0.87 -17.19 11.80
CA THR A 40 0.89 -18.63 11.52
C THR A 40 2.30 -19.21 11.41
N ALA A 41 3.31 -18.35 11.25
CA ALA A 41 4.69 -18.75 11.06
C ALA A 41 5.36 -19.22 12.37
N PRO A 42 6.38 -20.09 12.27
CA PRO A 42 7.29 -20.40 13.38
C PRO A 42 7.92 -19.13 13.98
N LYS A 43 8.21 -19.14 15.30
CA LYS A 43 8.67 -17.95 16.07
C LYS A 43 9.94 -17.28 15.54
N ASP A 44 10.72 -17.98 14.72
CA ASP A 44 11.97 -17.54 14.11
C ASP A 44 11.80 -16.93 12.71
N LYS A 45 10.60 -16.99 12.13
CA LYS A 45 10.29 -16.42 10.82
C LYS A 45 9.36 -15.23 10.94
N THR A 46 9.80 -14.09 10.42
CA THR A 46 9.01 -12.86 10.39
C THR A 46 8.92 -12.35 8.96
N ALA A 47 7.71 -11.98 8.54
CA ALA A 47 7.50 -11.31 7.28
C ALA A 47 7.55 -9.78 7.47
N ASN A 48 7.94 -9.05 6.44
CA ASN A 48 7.93 -7.59 6.48
C ASN A 48 7.75 -6.97 5.09
N ILE A 49 7.35 -5.70 5.08
CA ILE A 49 7.29 -4.86 3.88
C ILE A 49 8.23 -3.68 4.07
N VAL A 50 9.09 -3.44 3.08
CA VAL A 50 9.97 -2.26 3.02
C VAL A 50 9.49 -1.36 1.89
N PHE A 51 9.26 -0.09 2.21
CA PHE A 51 8.75 0.93 1.32
C PHE A 51 9.89 1.79 0.77
N GLN A 52 9.73 2.11 -0.51
CA GLN A 52 10.52 3.08 -1.27
C GLN A 52 9.52 4.02 -1.94
N GLU A 53 9.98 5.18 -2.40
CA GLU A 53 9.06 6.18 -2.96
C GLU A 53 8.30 5.64 -4.18
N ASN A 54 8.94 4.80 -5.00
CA ASN A 54 8.37 4.29 -6.25
C ASN A 54 8.06 2.79 -6.22
N SER A 55 8.11 2.15 -5.05
CA SER A 55 7.96 0.69 -4.92
C SER A 55 7.82 0.27 -3.46
N TYR A 56 7.42 -0.97 -3.24
CA TYR A 56 7.66 -1.64 -1.97
C TYR A 56 8.09 -3.08 -2.21
N THR A 57 8.80 -3.66 -1.24
CA THR A 57 9.30 -5.03 -1.30
C THR A 57 8.71 -5.84 -0.16
N VAL A 58 8.15 -7.00 -0.47
CA VAL A 58 7.69 -7.99 0.50
C VAL A 58 8.80 -9.01 0.73
N HIS A 59 9.05 -9.34 1.99
CA HIS A 59 10.07 -10.29 2.41
C HIS A 59 9.53 -11.31 3.42
N GLY A 60 9.82 -12.59 3.22
CA GLY A 60 9.56 -13.63 4.20
C GLY A 60 8.10 -14.07 4.30
N ALA A 61 7.22 -13.63 3.40
CA ALA A 61 5.82 -14.05 3.33
C ALA A 61 5.62 -15.29 2.43
N GLY A 62 6.69 -15.75 1.77
CA GLY A 62 6.72 -16.95 0.93
C GLY A 62 6.97 -16.62 -0.55
N PRO A 63 7.45 -17.59 -1.35
CA PRO A 63 7.95 -17.34 -2.70
C PRO A 63 6.93 -16.71 -3.66
N GLN A 64 5.64 -16.97 -3.44
CA GLN A 64 4.55 -16.41 -4.25
C GLN A 64 4.27 -14.92 -3.98
N TRP A 65 4.73 -14.40 -2.85
CA TRP A 65 4.48 -13.03 -2.38
C TRP A 65 5.77 -12.22 -2.22
N ASP A 66 6.91 -12.88 -2.04
CA ASP A 66 8.19 -12.22 -1.87
C ASP A 66 8.63 -11.58 -3.20
N GLY A 67 9.00 -10.30 -3.16
CA GLY A 67 9.38 -9.58 -4.37
C GLY A 67 9.19 -8.08 -4.26
N SER A 68 9.65 -7.38 -5.31
CA SER A 68 9.50 -5.93 -5.46
C SER A 68 8.26 -5.61 -6.30
N TYR A 69 7.46 -4.67 -5.82
CA TYR A 69 6.21 -4.22 -6.42
C TYR A 69 6.33 -2.74 -6.81
N PRO A 70 6.68 -2.44 -8.07
CA PRO A 70 6.84 -1.07 -8.53
C PRO A 70 5.50 -0.32 -8.57
N CYS A 71 5.54 0.97 -8.32
CA CYS A 71 4.41 1.86 -8.55
C CYS A 71 4.15 1.99 -10.06
N PRO A 72 2.88 2.14 -10.48
CA PRO A 72 2.55 2.58 -11.83
C PRO A 72 3.18 3.93 -12.16
N GLU A 73 3.37 4.22 -13.44
CA GLU A 73 3.96 5.49 -13.89
C GLU A 73 3.21 6.70 -13.32
N GLY A 74 3.97 7.64 -12.73
CA GLY A 74 3.42 8.86 -12.15
C GLY A 74 2.71 8.69 -10.79
N ILE A 75 2.75 7.48 -10.21
CA ILE A 75 2.28 7.18 -8.86
C ILE A 75 3.49 6.96 -7.93
N TYR A 76 3.38 7.40 -6.69
CA TYR A 76 4.40 7.20 -5.66
C TYR A 76 3.75 6.97 -4.28
N ILE A 77 4.56 6.47 -3.34
CA ILE A 77 4.19 6.17 -1.97
C ILE A 77 4.87 7.16 -1.03
N LYS A 78 4.09 7.83 -0.19
CA LYS A 78 4.60 8.60 0.96
C LYS A 78 4.23 7.90 2.25
N TRP A 79 5.09 7.95 3.26
CA TRP A 79 4.83 7.40 4.60
C TRP A 79 5.19 8.43 5.67
N LYS A 80 4.53 8.33 6.83
CA LYS A 80 4.73 9.31 7.93
C LYS A 80 5.85 8.96 8.90
N ARG A 81 6.03 7.68 9.22
CA ARG A 81 6.90 7.27 10.33
C ARG A 81 7.98 6.32 9.88
N ARG A 82 7.60 5.13 9.44
CA ARG A 82 8.56 4.08 9.09
C ARG A 82 8.38 3.68 7.64
N ASN A 83 9.51 3.48 6.96
CA ASN A 83 9.54 2.85 5.65
C ASN A 83 9.58 1.32 5.76
N LYS A 84 9.41 0.73 6.94
CA LYS A 84 9.38 -0.72 7.13
C LYS A 84 8.26 -1.09 8.09
N ILE A 85 7.48 -2.09 7.70
CA ILE A 85 6.39 -2.67 8.49
C ILE A 85 6.64 -4.15 8.70
N SER A 86 6.56 -4.56 9.96
CA SER A 86 6.41 -5.95 10.38
C SER A 86 5.28 -6.01 11.40
N PHE A 87 4.63 -7.16 11.53
CA PHE A 87 3.63 -7.35 12.56
C PHE A 87 4.22 -8.15 13.72
N SER A 88 3.68 -7.94 14.91
CA SER A 88 3.96 -8.82 16.05
C SER A 88 3.18 -10.13 15.91
N LEU A 89 3.50 -11.13 16.74
CA LEU A 89 2.76 -12.40 16.86
C LEU A 89 1.26 -12.23 17.17
N HIS A 90 0.84 -11.05 17.63
CA HIS A 90 -0.58 -10.69 17.85
C HIS A 90 -1.17 -9.88 16.68
N GLY A 91 -0.46 -9.84 15.54
CA GLY A 91 -0.81 -9.07 14.36
C GLY A 91 -0.85 -7.57 14.56
N ARG A 92 -0.16 -7.03 15.58
CA ARG A 92 -0.12 -5.59 15.88
C ARG A 92 1.11 -4.96 15.27
N GLY A 93 0.97 -3.77 14.68
CA GLY A 93 2.11 -2.94 14.28
C GLY A 93 2.70 -2.19 15.48
N SER A 94 3.91 -1.62 15.32
CA SER A 94 4.56 -0.84 16.39
C SER A 94 3.92 0.53 16.67
N GLY A 95 2.87 0.86 15.93
CA GLY A 95 2.22 2.16 15.91
C GLY A 95 1.18 2.21 14.79
N THR A 96 0.40 3.30 14.72
CA THR A 96 -0.49 3.52 13.59
C THR A 96 0.37 4.03 12.45
N GLU A 97 0.31 3.32 11.34
CA GLU A 97 1.12 3.60 10.16
C GLU A 97 0.17 4.00 9.03
N THR A 98 0.57 5.00 8.25
CA THR A 98 -0.24 5.55 7.17
C THR A 98 0.63 5.74 5.95
N PHE A 99 0.21 5.11 4.86
CA PHE A 99 0.82 5.20 3.55
C PHE A 99 -0.12 5.96 2.63
N TYR A 100 0.41 6.90 1.89
CA TYR A 100 -0.31 7.71 0.93
C TYR A 100 0.11 7.27 -0.46
N ILE A 101 -0.83 6.71 -1.21
CA ILE A 101 -0.65 6.41 -2.63
C ILE A 101 -1.10 7.62 -3.41
N CYS A 102 -0.15 8.33 -4.03
CA CYS A 102 -0.40 9.64 -4.61
C CYS A 102 0.02 9.68 -6.08
N ASN A 103 -0.61 10.55 -6.87
CA ASN A 103 -0.08 10.96 -8.17
C ASN A 103 0.97 12.08 -8.06
N LYS A 104 1.75 12.31 -9.12
CA LYS A 104 2.79 13.37 -9.24
C LYS A 104 2.40 14.70 -8.59
N ASP A 105 1.19 15.16 -8.84
CA ASP A 105 0.71 16.48 -8.41
C ASP A 105 0.09 16.47 -6.99
N SER A 106 0.08 15.33 -6.30
CA SER A 106 -0.58 15.09 -5.00
C SER A 106 -2.08 15.41 -4.97
N THR A 107 -2.70 15.65 -6.12
CA THR A 107 -4.12 16.04 -6.26
C THR A 107 -5.06 14.91 -5.93
N TYR A 108 -4.61 13.66 -6.07
CA TYR A 108 -5.33 12.46 -5.69
C TYR A 108 -4.45 11.63 -4.77
N ASN A 109 -5.01 11.25 -3.63
CA ASN A 109 -4.38 10.28 -2.75
C ASN A 109 -5.41 9.29 -2.20
N MET A 110 -4.95 8.06 -2.03
CA MET A 110 -5.65 7.04 -1.26
C MET A 110 -4.77 6.67 -0.08
N ARG A 111 -5.35 6.59 1.12
CA ARG A 111 -4.59 6.25 2.32
C ARG A 111 -4.76 4.78 2.63
N VAL A 112 -3.65 4.12 2.87
CA VAL A 112 -3.61 2.76 3.45
C VAL A 112 -3.16 2.90 4.90
N VAL A 113 -4.05 2.56 5.82
CA VAL A 113 -3.85 2.73 7.27
C VAL A 113 -3.73 1.37 7.94
N VAL A 114 -2.68 1.19 8.73
CA VAL A 114 -2.50 0.06 9.64
C VAL A 114 -2.70 0.54 11.06
N ALA A 115 -3.77 0.12 11.72
CA ALA A 115 -4.09 0.55 13.09
C ALA A 115 -3.13 -0.08 14.12
N SER A 116 -2.56 0.74 15.01
CA SER A 116 -1.60 0.28 16.03
C SER A 116 -2.10 -0.90 16.88
N GLN A 117 -3.28 -0.76 17.48
CA GLN A 117 -3.75 -1.68 18.52
C GLN A 117 -4.21 -3.04 17.98
N THR A 118 -4.70 -3.06 16.74
CA THR A 118 -5.33 -4.24 16.14
C THR A 118 -4.56 -4.78 14.93
N GLY A 119 -3.66 -3.97 14.36
CA GLY A 119 -3.07 -4.16 13.05
C GLY A 119 -4.10 -4.18 11.92
N ARG A 120 -5.33 -3.72 12.16
CA ARG A 120 -6.38 -3.68 11.14
C ARG A 120 -5.93 -2.77 10.00
N ILE A 121 -5.99 -3.29 8.78
CA ILE A 121 -5.66 -2.57 7.55
C ILE A 121 -6.95 -1.97 6.98
N ARG A 122 -6.92 -0.68 6.59
CA ARG A 122 -8.06 0.07 6.04
C ARG A 122 -7.61 0.93 4.86
N LEU A 123 -8.53 1.15 3.93
CA LEU A 123 -8.41 2.14 2.86
C LEU A 123 -9.27 3.35 3.24
N GLU A 124 -8.69 4.56 3.22
CA GLU A 124 -9.29 5.81 3.72
C GLU A 124 -9.00 7.03 2.83
#